data_AF-A0AAW1UWX7-F1
#
_entry.id   AF-A0AAW1UWX7-F1
#
_cell.length_a   1.000
_cell.length_b   1.000
_cell.length_c   1.000
_cell.angle_alpha   90.00
_cell.angle_beta   90.00
_cell.angle_gamma   90.00
#
_symmetry.space_group_name_H-M   'P 1'
#
loop_
_entity.id
_entity.type
_entity.pdbx_description
1 polymer ?
#
loop_
_entity_poly.entity_id
_entity_poly.type
_entity_poly.pdbx_seq_one_letter_code
_entity_poly.pdbx_strand_id
1 'polypeptide(L)'
;MENRMHSITEIRTQMSGSNNLSCVPTRNEFGQIHLHEQEFFEKVRTYVLAPEELYTLGFPVEFCGRVRILHSPFPFASYDQNKNKKQERTNNACKNKCYYHFGKLKYQSGEGNMDSVFTCCGKPSNAKGCSVGQFHVWSGLENGVNDNLRGFVKTQRTINNWIEPGIYSLDCEMCYTINGMELCRVTVVGIDGGLLYNTFVKPEYQVVDFNTRFSGVTERDVTLYGKTLPEVQRDLLSFINEGSILVGHSIHNDLRALKILHRNIVDISLIFPHYLGYPYRYSLKQLTLHCLHKQIQSSDYGHDPYEDALSSMELLMWKIVQDLSKKNEQQ
;
A
#
# COMPACT_ATOMS: atom_id res chain seq x y z
N MET A 1 22.19 -44.69 9.31
CA MET A 1 22.98 -43.59 8.72
C MET A 1 22.15 -42.34 8.88
N GLU A 2 22.58 -41.50 9.81
CA GLU A 2 21.77 -40.46 10.46
C GLU A 2 21.44 -39.29 9.55
N ASN A 3 20.22 -38.78 9.77
CA ASN A 3 19.69 -37.52 9.25
C ASN A 3 20.54 -36.33 9.68
N ARG A 4 20.79 -35.38 8.76
CA ARG A 4 21.23 -34.03 9.10
C ARG A 4 20.34 -33.00 8.42
N MET A 5 19.29 -32.59 9.14
CA MET A 5 18.61 -31.31 8.91
C MET A 5 19.66 -30.20 9.03
N HIS A 6 19.82 -29.39 7.97
CA HIS A 6 20.60 -28.18 8.05
C HIS A 6 19.71 -27.08 8.64
N SER A 7 20.17 -26.45 9.72
CA SER A 7 19.44 -25.39 10.40
C SER A 7 19.49 -24.09 9.59
N ILE A 8 18.48 -23.24 9.81
CA ILE A 8 18.28 -21.91 9.19
C ILE A 8 19.43 -20.92 9.49
N THR A 9 20.48 -21.35 10.19
CA THR A 9 21.61 -20.50 10.62
C THR A 9 22.74 -20.39 9.57
N GLU A 10 22.82 -21.28 8.58
CA GLU A 10 24.00 -21.35 7.67
C GLU A 10 23.94 -20.47 6.42
N ILE A 11 22.84 -19.73 6.18
CA ILE A 11 22.71 -18.84 5.01
C ILE A 11 23.29 -17.42 5.27
N ARG A 12 23.76 -17.13 6.49
CA ARG A 12 24.21 -15.78 6.89
C ARG A 12 25.66 -15.40 6.57
N THR A 13 26.45 -16.22 5.86
CA THR A 13 27.92 -16.01 5.80
C THR A 13 28.55 -16.03 4.40
N GLN A 14 27.88 -15.57 3.34
CA GLN A 14 28.49 -15.46 2.00
C GLN A 14 28.29 -14.15 1.24
N MET A 15 27.94 -13.04 1.91
CA MET A 15 27.87 -11.71 1.27
C MET A 15 28.54 -10.63 2.13
N SER A 16 29.76 -10.88 2.61
CA SER A 16 30.62 -9.85 3.22
C SER A 16 31.71 -9.44 2.22
N GLY A 17 31.46 -8.40 1.45
CA GLY A 17 32.46 -7.82 0.56
C GLY A 17 31.92 -6.75 -0.38
N SER A 18 31.60 -5.57 0.16
CA SER A 18 31.80 -4.24 -0.47
C SER A 18 31.12 -3.16 0.39
N ASN A 19 31.92 -2.22 0.89
CA ASN A 19 31.50 -1.05 1.65
C ASN A 19 30.73 -0.06 0.77
N ASN A 20 29.50 0.29 1.18
CA ASN A 20 28.91 1.64 1.27
C ASN A 20 27.38 1.61 1.05
N LEU A 21 26.67 2.34 1.93
CA LEU A 21 25.21 2.52 2.08
C LEU A 21 24.46 1.41 2.85
N SER A 22 24.53 1.49 4.18
CA SER A 22 23.49 0.94 5.07
C SER A 22 22.50 2.05 5.43
N CYS A 23 21.44 2.24 4.64
CA CYS A 23 20.25 2.99 5.06
C CYS A 23 19.18 2.01 5.56
N VAL A 24 19.51 1.27 6.62
CA VAL A 24 18.50 0.56 7.42
C VAL A 24 18.32 1.41 8.68
N PRO A 25 17.14 1.97 8.95
CA PRO A 25 16.87 2.62 10.22
C PRO A 25 16.81 1.53 11.27
N THR A 26 17.98 1.17 11.80
CA THR A 26 18.03 0.45 13.06
C THR A 26 17.29 1.32 14.08
N ARG A 27 16.48 0.67 14.92
CA ARG A 27 15.80 1.15 16.15
C ARG A 27 16.50 2.29 16.94
N ASN A 28 17.79 2.50 16.71
CA ASN A 28 18.66 3.57 17.25
C ASN A 28 18.35 5.00 16.76
N GLU A 29 17.78 5.23 15.56
CA GLU A 29 17.42 6.61 15.17
C GLU A 29 16.20 7.15 15.94
N PHE A 30 15.34 6.26 16.44
CA PHE A 30 14.22 6.59 17.33
C PHE A 30 14.56 6.40 18.82
N GLY A 31 15.83 6.58 19.21
CA GLY A 31 16.34 6.47 20.59
C GLY A 31 15.66 7.36 21.64
N GLN A 32 14.57 8.04 21.30
CA GLN A 32 13.70 8.85 22.17
C GLN A 32 12.45 8.10 22.65
N ILE A 33 12.12 6.92 22.09
CA ILE A 33 10.98 6.13 22.55
C ILE A 33 11.42 5.22 23.71
N HIS A 34 11.32 5.73 24.93
CA HIS A 34 11.57 4.95 26.16
C HIS A 34 10.31 4.19 26.62
N LEU A 35 9.68 3.43 25.72
CA LEU A 35 8.53 2.59 26.05
C LEU A 35 8.96 1.12 26.10
N HIS A 36 8.42 0.39 27.07
CA HIS A 36 8.50 -1.07 27.03
C HIS A 36 7.71 -1.60 25.84
N GLU A 37 8.04 -2.78 25.31
CA GLU A 37 7.44 -3.33 24.08
C GLU A 37 5.90 -3.37 24.14
N GLN A 38 5.35 -3.79 25.27
CA GLN A 38 3.90 -3.82 25.49
C GLN A 38 3.28 -2.41 25.53
N GLU A 39 3.94 -1.44 26.15
CA GLU A 39 3.45 -0.04 26.19
C GLU A 39 3.49 0.58 24.80
N PHE A 40 4.53 0.28 24.02
CA PHE A 40 4.62 0.70 22.63
C PHE A 40 3.49 0.11 21.80
N PHE A 41 3.20 -1.19 21.96
CA PHE A 41 2.11 -1.86 21.28
C PHE A 41 0.75 -1.22 21.61
N GLU A 42 0.47 -0.95 22.88
CA GLU A 42 -0.75 -0.24 23.29
C GLU A 42 -0.79 1.20 22.78
N LYS A 43 0.35 1.89 22.71
CA LYS A 43 0.42 3.23 22.11
C LYS A 43 0.08 3.18 20.61
N VAL A 44 0.57 2.19 19.87
CA VAL A 44 0.24 2.01 18.45
C VAL A 44 -1.25 1.70 18.27
N ARG A 45 -1.86 0.92 19.17
CA ARG A 45 -3.31 0.66 19.15
C ARG A 45 -4.16 1.93 19.19
N THR A 46 -3.66 3.03 19.76
CA THR A 46 -4.40 4.30 19.77
C THR A 46 -4.60 4.93 18.38
N TYR A 47 -3.89 4.44 17.35
CA TYR A 47 -4.03 4.87 15.96
C TYR A 47 -4.82 3.87 15.10
N VAL A 48 -5.28 2.76 15.67
CA VAL A 48 -6.05 1.75 14.94
C VAL A 48 -7.44 2.30 14.62
N LEU A 49 -7.85 2.14 13.35
CA LEU A 49 -9.15 2.58 12.87
C LEU A 49 -10.30 1.83 13.53
N ALA A 50 -11.39 2.54 13.81
CA ALA A 50 -12.62 1.92 14.29
C ALA A 50 -13.29 1.07 13.19
N PRO A 51 -14.06 0.02 13.55
CA PRO A 51 -14.74 -0.84 12.57
C PRO A 51 -15.64 -0.09 11.57
N GLU A 52 -16.31 0.97 12.02
CA GLU A 52 -17.16 1.82 11.19
C GLU A 52 -16.34 2.65 10.20
N GLU A 53 -15.15 3.09 10.60
CA GLU A 53 -14.20 3.81 9.74
C GLU A 53 -13.69 2.89 8.63
N LEU A 54 -13.36 1.63 8.96
CA LEU A 54 -12.96 0.63 7.96
C LEU A 54 -13.99 0.53 6.84
N TYR A 55 -15.28 0.39 7.18
CA TYR A 55 -16.33 0.30 6.16
C TYR A 55 -16.46 1.57 5.32
N THR A 56 -16.55 2.73 5.98
CA THR A 56 -16.79 4.03 5.32
C THR A 56 -15.63 4.51 4.46
N LEU A 57 -14.39 4.12 4.81
CA LEU A 57 -13.18 4.40 4.05
C LEU A 57 -12.91 3.36 2.95
N GLY A 58 -13.77 2.34 2.84
CA GLY A 58 -13.73 1.35 1.78
C GLY A 58 -12.75 0.19 2.03
N PHE A 59 -12.37 -0.09 3.26
CA PHE A 59 -11.68 -1.34 3.54
C PHE A 59 -12.59 -2.54 3.25
N PRO A 60 -12.02 -3.69 2.86
CA PRO A 60 -12.79 -4.92 2.75
C PRO A 60 -13.22 -5.37 4.15
N VAL A 61 -14.52 -5.48 4.36
CA VAL A 61 -15.10 -5.90 5.64
C VAL A 61 -16.00 -7.11 5.46
N GLU A 62 -16.08 -7.93 6.49
CA GLU A 62 -17.03 -9.04 6.55
C GLU A 62 -18.39 -8.55 7.06
N PHE A 63 -19.45 -8.86 6.32
CA PHE A 63 -20.84 -8.61 6.73
C PHE A 63 -21.72 -9.81 6.36
N CYS A 64 -22.32 -10.45 7.37
CA CYS A 64 -23.16 -11.64 7.21
C CYS A 64 -22.51 -12.78 6.39
N GLY A 65 -21.21 -13.05 6.65
CA GLY A 65 -20.46 -14.10 5.96
C GLY A 65 -20.06 -13.77 4.51
N ARG A 66 -20.24 -12.52 4.09
CA ARG A 66 -19.84 -12.01 2.77
C ARG A 66 -18.85 -10.87 2.91
N VAL A 67 -18.03 -10.66 1.88
CA VAL A 67 -17.12 -9.51 1.84
C VAL A 67 -17.79 -8.35 1.15
N ARG A 68 -17.78 -7.19 1.83
CA ARG A 68 -18.26 -5.92 1.30
C ARG A 68 -17.13 -4.90 1.21
N ILE A 69 -17.15 -4.15 0.12
CA ILE A 69 -16.32 -2.97 -0.08
C ILE A 69 -17.23 -1.83 -0.51
N LEU A 70 -17.20 -0.73 0.26
CA LEU A 70 -17.80 0.51 -0.17
C LEU A 70 -16.79 1.25 -1.08
N HIS A 71 -17.08 1.28 -2.37
CA HIS A 71 -16.31 2.06 -3.34
C HIS A 71 -17.05 3.36 -3.64
N SER A 72 -16.41 4.47 -3.32
CA SER A 72 -17.03 5.80 -3.26
C SER A 72 -17.54 6.31 -4.63
N PRO A 73 -18.79 6.79 -4.73
CA PRO A 73 -19.19 7.86 -5.66
C PRO A 73 -19.05 9.29 -5.07
N PHE A 74 -18.34 9.43 -3.93
CA PHE A 74 -17.98 10.55 -3.02
C PHE A 74 -18.75 10.59 -1.69
N PRO A 75 -18.05 10.43 -0.54
CA PRO A 75 -17.70 11.59 0.31
C PRO A 75 -16.21 11.69 0.71
N PHE A 76 -15.40 10.68 0.41
CA PHE A 76 -13.97 10.65 0.77
C PHE A 76 -13.16 10.24 -0.46
N ALA A 77 -13.21 11.04 -1.54
CA ALA A 77 -12.54 10.75 -2.80
C ALA A 77 -11.17 10.12 -2.54
N SER A 78 -11.03 8.83 -2.88
CA SER A 78 -9.83 8.41 -3.55
C SER A 78 -9.60 9.45 -4.62
N TYR A 79 -8.48 10.15 -4.54
CA TYR A 79 -8.09 11.13 -5.52
C TYR A 79 -7.63 10.35 -6.76
N ASP A 80 -8.57 9.59 -7.35
CA ASP A 80 -8.42 8.96 -8.64
C ASP A 80 -8.56 10.09 -9.66
N GLN A 81 -7.40 10.66 -9.99
CA GLN A 81 -7.28 11.81 -10.89
C GLN A 81 -7.63 11.47 -12.33
N ASN A 82 -7.99 10.21 -12.61
CA ASN A 82 -8.46 9.76 -13.90
C ASN A 82 -9.98 9.97 -14.08
N LYS A 83 -10.56 11.01 -13.46
CA LYS A 83 -11.97 11.41 -13.68
C LYS A 83 -12.30 11.81 -15.13
N ASN A 84 -11.31 11.95 -16.00
CA ASN A 84 -11.56 12.23 -17.42
C ASN A 84 -11.56 10.94 -18.24
N LYS A 85 -12.63 10.14 -18.08
CA LYS A 85 -13.42 9.58 -19.20
C LYS A 85 -14.55 8.67 -18.70
N LYS A 86 -15.78 9.16 -18.81
CA LYS A 86 -16.94 8.29 -19.06
C LYS A 86 -16.64 7.54 -20.37
N GLN A 87 -16.33 6.25 -20.29
CA GLN A 87 -16.55 5.36 -21.40
C GLN A 87 -17.59 4.33 -20.94
N GLU A 88 -18.72 4.31 -21.64
CA GLU A 88 -19.84 3.43 -21.35
C GLU A 88 -19.38 1.98 -21.31
N ARG A 89 -19.87 1.24 -20.31
CA ARG A 89 -19.76 -0.21 -20.22
C ARG A 89 -20.29 -0.82 -21.52
N THR A 90 -19.38 -1.21 -22.39
CA THR A 90 -19.68 -2.16 -23.44
C THR A 90 -18.81 -3.37 -23.17
N ASN A 91 -19.43 -4.54 -23.07
CA ASN A 91 -18.82 -5.86 -22.84
C ASN A 91 -17.93 -6.33 -24.03
N ASN A 92 -17.32 -5.40 -24.74
CA ASN A 92 -16.35 -5.67 -25.78
C ASN A 92 -15.06 -4.99 -25.35
N ALA A 93 -13.98 -5.76 -25.28
CA ALA A 93 -12.63 -5.23 -25.33
C ALA A 93 -12.57 -4.20 -26.46
N CYS A 94 -12.65 -2.92 -26.10
CA CYS A 94 -12.87 -1.87 -27.08
C CYS A 94 -11.60 -1.82 -27.93
N LYS A 95 -11.70 -2.18 -29.22
CA LYS A 95 -10.58 -2.24 -30.18
C LYS A 95 -9.88 -0.89 -30.41
N ASN A 96 -10.28 0.15 -29.69
CA ASN A 96 -9.78 1.51 -29.83
C ASN A 96 -8.79 1.83 -28.69
N LYS A 97 -7.59 2.27 -29.08
CA LYS A 97 -6.54 2.76 -28.17
C LYS A 97 -7.09 3.75 -27.13
N CYS A 98 -6.77 3.53 -25.85
CA CYS A 98 -7.14 4.44 -24.76
C CYS A 98 -6.11 5.57 -24.65
N TYR A 99 -6.51 6.82 -24.86
CA TYR A 99 -5.64 7.98 -24.67
C TYR A 99 -5.86 8.58 -23.28
N TYR A 100 -4.84 8.70 -22.44
CA TYR A 100 -4.96 9.19 -21.08
C TYR A 100 -3.75 10.04 -20.65
N HIS A 101 -3.89 10.76 -19.52
CA HIS A 101 -2.78 11.43 -18.85
C HIS A 101 -2.53 10.69 -17.54
N PHE A 102 -1.33 10.16 -17.35
CA PHE A 102 -0.98 9.48 -16.10
C PHE A 102 -0.58 10.47 -14.98
N GLY A 103 -0.24 11.70 -15.36
CA GLY A 103 0.15 12.75 -14.44
C GLY A 103 -1.05 13.41 -13.78
N LYS A 104 -0.79 14.01 -12.63
CA LYS A 104 -1.78 14.71 -11.83
C LYS A 104 -2.08 16.09 -12.40
N LEU A 105 -3.28 16.65 -12.19
CA LEU A 105 -3.52 18.06 -12.49
C LEU A 105 -2.91 18.95 -11.40
N LYS A 106 -2.12 19.94 -11.79
CA LYS A 106 -1.61 21.00 -10.91
C LYS A 106 -2.09 22.36 -11.40
N TYR A 107 -2.53 23.19 -10.46
CA TYR A 107 -2.86 24.59 -10.73
C TYR A 107 -1.57 25.40 -10.90
N GLN A 108 -1.48 26.17 -11.97
CA GLN A 108 -0.44 27.19 -12.12
C GLN A 108 -1.07 28.57 -12.03
N SER A 109 -0.54 29.42 -11.15
CA SER A 109 -0.94 30.82 -11.04
C SER A 109 -0.13 31.64 -12.05
N GLY A 110 -0.75 31.98 -13.19
CA GLY A 110 -0.27 33.00 -14.12
C GLY A 110 -1.17 34.25 -14.07
N GLU A 111 -0.63 35.41 -14.45
CA GLU A 111 -1.37 36.68 -14.49
C GLU A 111 -2.70 36.55 -15.26
N GLY A 112 -3.81 36.45 -14.53
CA GLY A 112 -5.17 36.61 -15.06
C GLY A 112 -5.93 35.35 -15.50
N ASN A 113 -5.33 34.15 -15.55
CA ASN A 113 -6.05 32.90 -15.88
C ASN A 113 -5.60 31.72 -15.00
N MET A 114 -6.55 31.04 -14.34
CA MET A 114 -6.34 29.80 -13.60
C MET A 114 -6.38 28.59 -14.55
N ASP A 115 -5.25 28.30 -15.20
CA ASP A 115 -5.12 27.08 -15.99
C ASP A 115 -4.53 25.94 -15.14
N SER A 116 -5.16 24.77 -15.22
CA SER A 116 -4.66 23.54 -14.62
C SER A 116 -3.96 22.70 -15.68
N VAL A 117 -2.74 22.25 -15.38
CA VAL A 117 -1.89 21.49 -16.29
C VAL A 117 -1.58 20.11 -15.76
N PHE A 118 -1.47 19.12 -16.65
CA PHE A 118 -1.10 17.76 -16.29
C PHE A 118 0.41 17.64 -16.03
N THR A 119 0.81 17.06 -14.90
CA THR A 119 2.24 16.91 -14.54
C THR A 119 3.02 15.99 -15.46
N CYS A 120 2.34 15.14 -16.25
CA CYS A 120 3.00 14.22 -17.17
C CYS A 120 3.47 14.88 -18.47
N CYS A 121 2.90 16.03 -18.85
CA CYS A 121 3.22 16.66 -20.14
C CYS A 121 3.08 18.18 -20.19
N GLY A 122 2.66 18.83 -19.10
CA GLY A 122 2.42 20.28 -19.04
C GLY A 122 1.22 20.77 -19.85
N LYS A 123 0.45 19.88 -20.49
CA LYS A 123 -0.71 20.26 -21.29
C LYS A 123 -1.91 20.66 -20.39
N PRO A 124 -2.80 21.55 -20.87
CA PRO A 124 -3.97 21.99 -20.11
C PRO A 124 -4.97 20.85 -19.86
N SER A 125 -5.88 21.05 -18.92
CA SER A 125 -6.86 20.06 -18.45
C SER A 125 -7.82 19.52 -19.52
N ASN A 126 -8.07 20.29 -20.57
CA ASN A 126 -8.91 19.90 -21.72
C ASN A 126 -8.12 19.16 -22.83
N ALA A 127 -6.81 19.01 -22.71
CA ALA A 127 -5.98 18.39 -23.74
C ALA A 127 -6.20 16.87 -23.83
N LYS A 128 -6.13 16.33 -25.06
CA LYS A 128 -6.11 14.88 -25.28
C LYS A 128 -4.93 14.22 -24.55
N GLY A 129 -5.18 13.03 -24.01
CA GLY A 129 -4.20 12.22 -23.26
C GLY A 129 -2.84 12.12 -23.95
N CYS A 130 -1.76 12.33 -23.20
CA CYS A 130 -0.39 12.23 -23.69
C CYS A 130 0.16 10.79 -23.75
N SER A 131 -0.53 9.84 -23.13
CA SER A 131 -0.20 8.41 -23.13
C SER A 131 -1.28 7.59 -23.82
N VAL A 132 -0.89 6.42 -24.30
CA VAL A 132 -1.75 5.52 -25.04
C VAL A 132 -1.65 4.12 -24.46
N GLY A 133 -2.76 3.59 -23.97
CA GLY A 133 -2.93 2.21 -23.56
C GLY A 133 -3.61 1.41 -24.65
N GLN A 134 -3.30 0.11 -24.74
CA GLN A 134 -3.98 -0.77 -25.68
C GLN A 134 -5.46 -0.95 -25.31
N PHE A 135 -5.78 -0.92 -24.01
CA PHE A 135 -7.11 -1.06 -23.46
C PHE A 135 -7.36 0.00 -22.40
N HIS A 136 -8.64 0.26 -22.11
CA HIS A 136 -9.02 1.04 -20.93
C HIS A 136 -8.93 0.14 -19.69
N VAL A 137 -8.35 0.65 -18.62
CA VAL A 137 -8.13 -0.07 -17.37
C VAL A 137 -8.98 0.52 -16.25
N TRP A 138 -9.32 -0.28 -15.24
CA TRP A 138 -10.17 0.11 -14.13
C TRP A 138 -9.80 -0.65 -12.85
N SER A 139 -10.34 -0.22 -11.70
CA SER A 139 -9.97 -0.76 -10.39
C SER A 139 -10.53 -2.15 -10.08
N GLY A 140 -11.53 -2.63 -10.82
CA GLY A 140 -12.27 -3.85 -10.47
C GLY A 140 -13.48 -3.62 -9.56
N LEU A 141 -13.75 -2.38 -9.14
CA LEU A 141 -14.89 -2.04 -8.27
C LEU A 141 -15.86 -1.08 -8.96
N GLU A 142 -17.15 -1.29 -8.72
CA GLU A 142 -18.21 -0.37 -9.13
C GLU A 142 -18.49 0.66 -8.03
N ASN A 143 -18.96 1.84 -8.40
CA ASN A 143 -19.40 2.82 -7.41
C ASN A 143 -20.57 2.27 -6.58
N GLY A 144 -20.50 2.42 -5.26
CA GLY A 144 -21.45 1.88 -4.30
C GLY A 144 -20.90 0.68 -3.53
N VAL A 145 -21.80 -0.23 -3.14
CA VAL A 145 -21.45 -1.42 -2.37
C VAL A 145 -21.14 -2.57 -3.32
N ASN A 146 -19.91 -3.08 -3.25
CA ASN A 146 -19.50 -4.30 -3.92
C ASN A 146 -19.59 -5.44 -2.90
N ASP A 147 -20.34 -6.51 -3.20
CA ASP A 147 -20.61 -7.65 -2.30
C ASP A 147 -20.32 -8.98 -3.02
N ASN A 148 -20.32 -10.10 -2.27
CA ASN A 148 -20.06 -11.46 -2.77
C ASN A 148 -18.67 -11.64 -3.42
N LEU A 149 -17.69 -10.86 -2.99
CA LEU A 149 -16.31 -10.99 -3.49
C LEU A 149 -15.70 -12.31 -3.01
N ARG A 150 -15.09 -13.04 -3.94
CA ARG A 150 -14.49 -14.37 -3.69
C ARG A 150 -12.98 -14.27 -3.47
N GLY A 151 -12.42 -15.29 -2.82
CA GLY A 151 -10.97 -15.42 -2.60
C GLY A 151 -10.43 -14.59 -1.44
N PHE A 152 -11.31 -13.94 -0.67
CA PHE A 152 -10.92 -13.26 0.55
C PHE A 152 -10.66 -14.26 1.68
N VAL A 153 -9.54 -14.07 2.36
CA VAL A 153 -9.18 -14.80 3.58
C VAL A 153 -9.20 -13.84 4.77
N LYS A 154 -9.47 -14.36 5.96
CA LYS A 154 -9.53 -13.57 7.19
C LYS A 154 -8.36 -13.95 8.10
N THR A 155 -7.70 -12.95 8.68
CA THR A 155 -6.72 -13.19 9.74
C THR A 155 -7.41 -13.89 10.91
N GLN A 156 -6.87 -15.02 11.35
CA GLN A 156 -7.47 -15.85 12.39
C GLN A 156 -6.83 -15.57 13.75
N ARG A 157 -7.56 -15.91 14.81
CA ARG A 157 -6.98 -16.04 16.14
C ARG A 157 -5.98 -17.18 16.15
N THR A 158 -4.80 -16.95 16.72
CA THR A 158 -3.86 -18.03 16.99
C THR A 158 -4.48 -18.92 18.08
N ILE A 159 -4.93 -20.13 17.72
CA ILE A 159 -5.65 -21.03 18.65
C ILE A 159 -4.74 -21.48 19.81
N ASN A 160 -3.41 -21.39 19.63
CA ASN A 160 -2.44 -22.02 20.52
C ASN A 160 -1.31 -21.09 21.03
N ASN A 161 -1.46 -19.76 20.95
CA ASN A 161 -0.46 -18.76 21.41
C ASN A 161 0.99 -18.89 20.86
N TRP A 162 1.28 -19.74 19.87
CA TRP A 162 2.65 -19.89 19.35
C TRP A 162 3.15 -18.67 18.56
N ILE A 163 2.25 -17.79 18.14
CA ILE A 163 2.55 -16.60 17.33
C ILE A 163 2.01 -15.41 18.09
N GLU A 164 2.90 -14.66 18.73
CA GLU A 164 2.58 -13.39 19.36
C GLU A 164 2.19 -12.36 18.31
N PRO A 165 1.18 -11.50 18.58
CA PRO A 165 0.83 -10.40 17.69
C PRO A 165 2.00 -9.45 17.42
N GLY A 166 2.33 -9.23 16.15
CA GLY A 166 3.35 -8.28 15.72
C GLY A 166 2.78 -6.98 15.15
N ILE A 167 3.66 -6.00 14.95
CA ILE A 167 3.37 -4.78 14.17
C ILE A 167 4.15 -4.90 12.86
N TYR A 168 3.43 -4.84 11.74
CA TYR A 168 3.99 -5.03 10.42
C TYR A 168 3.58 -3.88 9.51
N SER A 169 4.50 -3.36 8.72
CA SER A 169 4.16 -2.43 7.65
C SER A 169 4.18 -3.17 6.32
N LEU A 170 3.22 -2.88 5.45
CA LEU A 170 3.07 -3.54 4.15
C LEU A 170 2.81 -2.54 3.04
N ASP A 171 3.30 -2.88 1.86
CA ASP A 171 3.06 -2.16 0.62
C ASP A 171 3.02 -3.15 -0.56
N CYS A 172 2.13 -2.88 -1.50
CA CYS A 172 1.87 -3.72 -2.65
C CYS A 172 1.99 -2.95 -3.96
N GLU A 173 2.54 -3.62 -4.96
CA GLU A 173 2.43 -3.20 -6.33
C GLU A 173 1.32 -3.96 -7.04
N MET A 174 0.55 -3.24 -7.85
CA MET A 174 -0.59 -3.78 -8.59
C MET A 174 -0.44 -3.59 -10.10
N CYS A 175 -1.05 -4.50 -10.84
CA CYS A 175 -1.20 -4.45 -12.28
C CYS A 175 -2.67 -4.44 -12.68
N TYR A 176 -2.96 -4.02 -13.90
CA TYR A 176 -4.29 -4.08 -14.47
C TYR A 176 -4.48 -5.37 -15.26
N THR A 177 -5.57 -6.08 -14.98
CA THR A 177 -5.97 -7.30 -15.67
C THR A 177 -7.33 -7.10 -16.36
N ILE A 178 -7.77 -8.12 -17.11
CA ILE A 178 -9.13 -8.14 -17.67
C ILE A 178 -10.24 -8.10 -16.61
N ASN A 179 -9.91 -8.37 -15.34
CA ASN A 179 -10.85 -8.38 -14.21
C ASN A 179 -10.61 -7.24 -13.20
N GLY A 180 -9.90 -6.18 -13.61
CA GLY A 180 -9.56 -5.05 -12.75
C GLY A 180 -8.14 -5.15 -12.18
N MET A 181 -7.86 -4.43 -11.10
CA MET A 181 -6.53 -4.41 -10.50
C MET A 181 -6.25 -5.69 -9.69
N GLU A 182 -5.07 -6.29 -9.91
CA GLU A 182 -4.58 -7.44 -9.15
C GLU A 182 -3.16 -7.22 -8.66
N LEU A 183 -2.82 -7.88 -7.55
CA LEU A 183 -1.50 -7.85 -6.93
C LEU A 183 -0.42 -8.44 -7.85
N CYS A 184 0.71 -7.76 -7.99
CA CYS A 184 1.88 -8.27 -8.71
C CYS A 184 3.18 -8.28 -7.89
N ARG A 185 3.26 -7.55 -6.78
CA ARG A 185 4.34 -7.64 -5.79
C ARG A 185 3.85 -7.23 -4.41
N VAL A 186 4.35 -7.86 -3.35
CA VAL A 186 4.07 -7.47 -1.96
C VAL A 186 5.36 -7.47 -1.15
N THR A 187 5.51 -6.46 -0.31
CA THR A 187 6.55 -6.38 0.71
C THR A 187 5.94 -6.20 2.09
N VAL A 188 6.50 -6.89 3.09
CA VAL A 188 6.20 -6.72 4.51
C VAL A 188 7.50 -6.50 5.27
N VAL A 189 7.50 -5.47 6.10
CA VAL A 189 8.60 -5.12 7.00
C VAL A 189 8.16 -5.20 8.45
N GLY A 190 9.08 -5.64 9.31
CA GLY A 190 8.89 -5.64 10.75
C GLY A 190 8.97 -4.24 11.35
N ILE A 191 8.59 -4.15 12.63
CA ILE A 191 8.72 -2.94 13.45
C ILE A 191 10.15 -2.38 13.52
N ASP A 192 11.15 -3.24 13.38
CA ASP A 192 12.57 -2.90 13.38
C ASP A 192 13.09 -2.45 11.99
N GLY A 193 12.19 -2.37 11.00
CA GLY A 193 12.53 -2.09 9.60
C GLY A 193 13.08 -3.30 8.85
N GLY A 194 13.18 -4.47 9.49
CA GLY A 194 13.67 -5.69 8.88
C GLY A 194 12.73 -6.22 7.80
N LEU A 195 13.28 -6.61 6.65
CA LEU A 195 12.49 -7.23 5.58
C LEU A 195 12.04 -8.64 6.01
N LEU A 196 10.73 -8.85 6.12
CA LEU A 196 10.15 -10.13 6.52
C LEU A 196 9.61 -10.93 5.33
N TYR A 197 9.04 -10.25 4.35
CA TYR A 197 8.46 -10.87 3.17
C TYR A 197 8.59 -9.94 1.97
N ASN A 198 9.07 -10.42 0.83
CA ASN A 198 9.08 -9.68 -0.44
C ASN A 198 8.98 -10.70 -1.56
N THR A 199 7.90 -10.66 -2.33
CA THR A 199 7.69 -11.60 -3.43
C THR A 199 6.92 -10.95 -4.57
N PHE A 200 7.22 -11.41 -5.78
CA PHE A 200 6.32 -11.22 -6.90
C PHE A 200 5.12 -12.16 -6.78
N VAL A 201 4.00 -11.71 -7.34
CA VAL A 201 2.72 -12.43 -7.34
C VAL A 201 2.25 -12.58 -8.77
N LYS A 202 1.84 -13.78 -9.14
CA LYS A 202 1.25 -14.07 -10.44
C LYS A 202 -0.24 -13.70 -10.40
N PRO A 203 -0.69 -12.72 -11.21
CA PRO A 203 -2.10 -12.38 -11.31
C PRO A 203 -2.93 -13.59 -11.78
N GLU A 204 -4.18 -13.68 -11.29
CA GLU A 204 -5.09 -14.78 -11.62
C GLU A 204 -5.61 -14.64 -13.05
N TYR A 205 -5.88 -13.39 -13.45
CA TYR A 205 -6.41 -13.05 -14.76
C TYR A 205 -5.31 -12.54 -15.69
N GLN A 206 -5.60 -12.56 -17.00
CA GLN A 206 -4.68 -12.03 -18.00
C GLN A 206 -4.36 -10.56 -17.74
N VAL A 207 -3.06 -10.27 -17.60
CA VAL A 207 -2.56 -8.90 -17.42
C VAL A 207 -2.72 -8.12 -18.73
N VAL A 208 -3.28 -6.93 -18.59
CA VAL A 208 -3.53 -5.96 -19.66
C VAL A 208 -2.45 -4.86 -19.63
N ASP A 209 -2.02 -4.45 -18.44
CA ASP A 209 -0.95 -3.49 -18.24
C ASP A 209 -0.28 -3.77 -16.88
N PHE A 210 1.03 -4.04 -16.86
CA PHE A 210 1.79 -4.25 -15.62
C PHE A 210 1.94 -2.98 -14.79
N ASN A 211 1.58 -1.82 -15.35
CA ASN A 211 1.71 -0.52 -14.72
C ASN A 211 3.17 -0.21 -14.34
N THR A 212 4.14 -0.76 -15.09
CA THR A 212 5.58 -0.82 -14.76
C THR A 212 6.19 0.54 -14.44
N ARG A 213 5.66 1.64 -15.02
CA ARG A 213 6.09 3.01 -14.66
C ARG A 213 5.97 3.28 -13.15
N PHE A 214 4.95 2.72 -12.52
CA PHE A 214 4.68 2.88 -11.10
C PHE A 214 5.05 1.63 -10.32
N SER A 215 4.71 0.44 -10.82
CA SER A 215 4.95 -0.81 -10.10
C SER A 215 6.39 -1.30 -10.12
N GLY A 216 7.16 -0.90 -11.13
CA GLY A 216 8.47 -1.47 -11.42
C GLY A 216 8.47 -2.96 -11.76
N VAL A 217 7.29 -3.59 -11.86
CA VAL A 217 7.13 -5.01 -12.15
C VAL A 217 7.03 -5.24 -13.65
N THR A 218 7.74 -6.25 -14.15
CA THR A 218 7.66 -6.71 -15.53
C THR A 218 6.96 -8.06 -15.65
N GLU A 219 6.52 -8.40 -16.87
CA GLU A 219 5.96 -9.73 -17.18
C GLU A 219 6.93 -10.86 -16.82
N ARG A 220 8.23 -10.62 -17.03
CA ARG A 220 9.28 -11.59 -16.72
C ARG A 220 9.34 -11.87 -15.22
N ASP A 221 9.19 -10.86 -14.38
CA ASP A 221 9.28 -11.01 -12.92
C ASP A 221 8.16 -11.91 -12.39
N VAL A 222 6.92 -11.65 -12.80
CA VAL A 222 5.77 -12.47 -12.36
C VAL A 222 5.79 -13.87 -12.97
N THR A 223 6.34 -14.04 -14.17
CA THR A 223 6.39 -15.35 -14.84
C THR A 223 7.47 -16.25 -14.26
N LEU A 224 8.63 -15.69 -13.90
CA LEU A 224 9.76 -16.46 -13.38
C LEU A 224 9.72 -16.65 -11.86
N TYR A 225 9.22 -15.65 -11.13
CA TYR A 225 9.33 -15.60 -9.67
C TYR A 225 7.98 -15.43 -8.95
N GLY A 226 6.88 -15.31 -9.69
CA GLY A 226 5.56 -15.06 -9.11
C GLY A 226 4.99 -16.27 -8.38
N LYS A 227 4.63 -16.08 -7.11
CA LYS A 227 3.76 -17.00 -6.36
C LYS A 227 2.29 -16.76 -6.69
N THR A 228 1.44 -17.76 -6.53
CA THR A 228 -0.01 -17.56 -6.63
C THR A 228 -0.53 -16.77 -5.43
N LEU A 229 -1.63 -16.02 -5.59
CA LEU A 229 -2.24 -15.27 -4.49
C LEU A 229 -2.56 -16.15 -3.26
N PRO A 230 -3.11 -17.38 -3.39
CA PRO A 230 -3.35 -18.24 -2.23
C PRO A 230 -2.09 -18.68 -1.48
N GLU A 231 -0.95 -18.84 -2.16
CA GLU A 231 0.34 -19.13 -1.52
C GLU A 231 0.82 -17.92 -0.72
N VAL A 232 0.74 -16.73 -1.32
CA VAL A 232 1.07 -15.46 -0.64
C VAL A 232 0.20 -15.26 0.59
N GLN A 233 -1.11 -15.47 0.48
CA GLN A 233 -2.03 -15.39 1.60
C GLN A 233 -1.66 -16.37 2.72
N ARG A 234 -1.29 -17.61 2.39
CA ARG A 234 -0.85 -18.61 3.38
C ARG A 234 0.43 -18.19 4.07
N ASP A 235 1.40 -17.69 3.32
CA ASP A 235 2.69 -17.24 3.84
C ASP A 235 2.49 -16.05 4.79
N LEU A 236 1.69 -15.06 4.39
CA LEU A 236 1.35 -13.90 5.23
C LEU A 236 0.61 -14.32 6.51
N LEU A 237 -0.40 -15.19 6.40
CA LEU A 237 -1.17 -15.68 7.55
C LEU A 237 -0.37 -16.60 8.48
N SER A 238 0.84 -17.03 8.10
CA SER A 238 1.73 -17.79 8.98
C SER A 238 2.36 -16.97 10.10
N PHE A 239 2.38 -15.62 9.96
CA PHE A 239 2.92 -14.71 10.97
C PHE A 239 2.03 -13.49 11.26
N ILE A 240 1.04 -13.19 10.39
CA ILE A 240 0.02 -12.17 10.61
C ILE A 240 -1.26 -12.84 11.14
N ASN A 241 -1.61 -12.54 12.38
CA ASN A 241 -2.83 -13.05 13.04
C ASN A 241 -3.83 -11.91 13.34
N GLU A 242 -5.01 -12.23 13.87
CA GLU A 242 -6.06 -11.24 14.16
C GLU A 242 -5.64 -10.16 15.17
N GLY A 243 -4.64 -10.44 16.02
CA GLY A 243 -4.13 -9.51 17.01
C GLY A 243 -3.02 -8.62 16.48
N SER A 244 -2.39 -8.99 15.37
CA SER A 244 -1.30 -8.21 14.74
C SER A 244 -1.84 -6.85 14.28
N ILE A 245 -0.97 -5.86 14.12
CA ILE A 245 -1.33 -4.53 13.61
C ILE A 245 -0.66 -4.33 12.25
N LEU A 246 -1.45 -3.96 11.25
CA LEU A 246 -0.97 -3.66 9.90
C LEU A 246 -0.88 -2.15 9.69
N VAL A 247 0.28 -1.69 9.23
CA VAL A 247 0.61 -0.30 8.97
C VAL A 247 0.85 -0.12 7.47
N GLY A 248 0.42 1.00 6.90
CA GLY A 248 0.67 1.31 5.49
C GLY A 248 0.04 2.63 5.07
N HIS A 249 0.32 3.09 3.85
CA HIS A 249 -0.22 4.35 3.35
C HIS A 249 -1.31 4.10 2.31
N SER A 250 -2.56 4.47 2.62
CA SER A 250 -3.73 4.07 1.82
C SER A 250 -3.89 2.55 1.69
N ILE A 251 -3.56 1.84 2.78
CA ILE A 251 -3.40 0.38 2.90
C ILE A 251 -4.65 -0.43 2.55
N HIS A 252 -5.82 0.23 2.46
CA HIS A 252 -7.05 -0.41 1.98
C HIS A 252 -6.90 -0.97 0.56
N ASN A 253 -6.10 -0.35 -0.31
CA ASN A 253 -5.90 -0.85 -1.67
C ASN A 253 -5.10 -2.15 -1.68
N ASP A 254 -4.07 -2.22 -0.84
CA ASP A 254 -3.22 -3.39 -0.62
C ASP A 254 -4.05 -4.57 -0.09
N LEU A 255 -4.85 -4.35 0.95
CA LEU A 255 -5.70 -5.39 1.54
C LEU A 255 -6.77 -5.90 0.56
N ARG A 256 -7.27 -5.05 -0.33
CA ARG A 256 -8.17 -5.47 -1.42
C ARG A 256 -7.43 -6.34 -2.43
N ALA A 257 -6.24 -5.94 -2.87
CA ALA A 257 -5.44 -6.69 -3.84
C ALA A 257 -4.96 -8.04 -3.28
N LEU A 258 -4.56 -8.06 -2.00
CA LEU A 258 -4.22 -9.27 -1.24
C LEU A 258 -5.44 -10.15 -0.94
N LYS A 259 -6.65 -9.62 -1.09
CA LYS A 259 -7.90 -10.23 -0.65
C LYS A 259 -7.81 -10.70 0.81
N ILE A 260 -7.34 -9.82 1.71
CA ILE A 260 -7.21 -10.12 3.15
C ILE A 260 -8.16 -9.23 3.96
N LEU A 261 -8.94 -9.85 4.85
CA LEU A 261 -9.74 -9.19 5.87
C LEU A 261 -8.95 -9.10 7.16
N HIS A 262 -8.62 -7.87 7.56
CA HIS A 262 -7.93 -7.56 8.81
C HIS A 262 -8.58 -6.36 9.49
N ARG A 263 -8.48 -6.27 10.82
CA ARG A 263 -9.19 -5.26 11.62
C ARG A 263 -8.28 -4.23 12.28
N ASN A 264 -7.09 -4.63 12.72
CA ASN A 264 -6.20 -3.73 13.42
C ASN A 264 -5.31 -3.00 12.40
N ILE A 265 -5.86 -1.94 11.82
CA ILE A 265 -5.22 -1.22 10.72
C ILE A 265 -4.87 0.19 11.15
N VAL A 266 -3.64 0.59 10.83
CA VAL A 266 -3.11 1.93 11.01
C VAL A 266 -2.76 2.47 9.62
N ASP A 267 -3.57 3.41 9.11
CA ASP A 267 -3.35 4.01 7.80
C ASP A 267 -2.66 5.39 7.93
N ILE A 268 -1.42 5.47 7.44
CA ILE A 268 -0.58 6.68 7.51
C ILE A 268 -1.25 7.88 6.84
N SER A 269 -2.01 7.65 5.76
CA SER A 269 -2.71 8.74 5.07
C SER A 269 -3.80 9.41 5.93
N LEU A 270 -4.21 8.76 7.03
CA LEU A 270 -5.26 9.22 7.93
C LEU A 270 -4.70 9.80 9.24
N ILE A 271 -3.56 9.26 9.69
CA ILE A 271 -2.80 9.81 10.83
C ILE A 271 -2.29 11.23 10.54
N PHE A 272 -2.02 11.51 9.26
CA PHE A 272 -1.56 12.80 8.77
C PHE A 272 -2.65 13.46 7.90
N PRO A 273 -3.72 14.00 8.50
CA PRO A 273 -4.83 14.57 7.75
C PRO A 273 -4.37 15.80 6.97
N HIS A 274 -4.88 15.93 5.75
CA HIS A 274 -4.67 17.13 4.95
C HIS A 274 -5.47 18.31 5.53
N TYR A 275 -4.93 19.53 5.48
CA TYR A 275 -5.59 20.71 6.05
C TYR A 275 -6.94 21.07 5.40
N LEU A 276 -7.11 20.75 4.10
CA LEU A 276 -8.39 20.87 3.39
C LEU A 276 -9.41 19.78 3.76
N GLY A 277 -9.02 18.85 4.64
CA GLY A 277 -9.77 17.65 4.90
C GLY A 277 -9.88 16.76 3.67
N TYR A 278 -10.72 15.75 3.79
CA TYR A 278 -11.01 14.87 2.68
C TYR A 278 -11.76 15.59 1.55
N PRO A 279 -11.51 15.19 0.30
CA PRO A 279 -10.80 13.98 -0.10
C PRO A 279 -9.27 14.12 -0.24
N TYR A 280 -8.73 15.30 0.04
CA TYR A 280 -7.31 15.57 -0.12
C TYR A 280 -6.52 14.77 0.92
N ARG A 281 -5.43 14.15 0.47
CA ARG A 281 -4.49 13.41 1.31
C ARG A 281 -3.08 13.79 0.89
N TYR A 282 -2.16 13.87 1.84
CA TYR A 282 -0.74 13.97 1.51
C TYR A 282 -0.28 12.64 0.92
N SER A 283 0.52 12.68 -0.14
CA SER A 283 1.20 11.48 -0.63
C SER A 283 2.29 11.04 0.37
N LEU A 284 2.62 9.74 0.36
CA LEU A 284 3.73 9.21 1.15
C LEU A 284 5.01 10.03 0.93
N LYS A 285 5.37 10.29 -0.33
CA LYS A 285 6.51 11.14 -0.73
C LYS A 285 6.51 12.54 -0.11
N GLN A 286 5.34 13.16 0.03
CA GLN A 286 5.24 14.46 0.71
C GLN A 286 5.47 14.30 2.21
N LEU A 287 4.85 13.31 2.85
CA LEU A 287 4.98 13.09 4.28
C LEU A 287 6.42 12.76 4.68
N THR A 288 7.08 11.85 3.96
CA THR A 288 8.48 11.51 4.26
C THR A 288 9.41 12.70 4.09
N LEU A 289 9.20 13.53 3.06
CA LEU A 289 10.00 14.73 2.87
C LEU A 289 9.80 15.76 3.99
N HIS A 290 8.56 15.96 4.43
CA HIS A 290 8.24 16.97 5.45
C HIS A 290 8.60 16.52 6.87
N CYS A 291 8.32 15.25 7.22
CA CYS A 291 8.49 14.74 8.57
C CYS A 291 9.86 14.11 8.81
N LEU A 292 10.39 13.38 7.82
CA LEU A 292 11.63 12.61 7.95
C LEU A 292 12.80 13.24 7.19
N HIS A 293 12.56 14.33 6.44
CA HIS A 293 13.54 14.93 5.53
C HIS A 293 14.13 13.95 4.50
N LYS A 294 13.35 12.90 4.15
CA LYS A 294 13.75 11.81 3.27
C LYS A 294 13.01 11.88 1.94
N GLN A 295 13.75 11.89 0.84
CA GLN A 295 13.20 11.75 -0.50
C GLN A 295 13.10 10.27 -0.86
N ILE A 296 11.89 9.83 -1.21
CA ILE A 296 11.58 8.48 -1.68
C ILE A 296 10.98 8.53 -3.09
N GLN A 297 10.84 7.37 -3.74
CA GLN A 297 10.22 7.24 -5.07
C GLN A 297 10.90 8.18 -6.09
N SER A 298 12.22 8.16 -6.11
CA SER A 298 13.05 8.99 -7.01
C SER A 298 13.48 8.23 -8.28
N SER A 299 13.18 6.94 -8.36
CA SER A 299 13.44 6.09 -9.52
C SER A 299 12.45 6.35 -10.65
N ASP A 300 12.94 6.31 -11.89
CA ASP A 300 12.10 6.31 -13.09
C ASP A 300 11.54 4.92 -13.43
N TYR A 301 11.99 3.87 -12.73
CA TYR A 301 11.66 2.47 -13.00
C TYR A 301 10.56 1.92 -12.08
N GLY A 302 9.69 2.79 -11.56
CA GLY A 302 8.67 2.43 -10.59
C GLY A 302 9.14 2.58 -9.14
N HIS A 303 8.19 2.37 -8.24
CA HIS A 303 8.37 2.44 -6.81
C HIS A 303 9.00 1.13 -6.30
N ASP A 304 9.64 1.22 -5.13
CA ASP A 304 10.11 0.04 -4.42
C ASP A 304 9.20 -0.19 -3.20
N PRO A 305 8.41 -1.27 -3.16
CA PRO A 305 7.48 -1.50 -2.05
C PRO A 305 8.20 -1.70 -0.72
N TYR A 306 9.49 -2.05 -0.71
CA TYR A 306 10.28 -2.05 0.53
C TYR A 306 10.52 -0.62 1.06
N GLU A 307 10.91 0.32 0.20
CA GLU A 307 11.08 1.73 0.57
C GLU A 307 9.77 2.31 1.11
N ASP A 308 8.65 2.03 0.43
CA ASP A 308 7.33 2.56 0.78
C ASP A 308 6.79 1.95 2.09
N ALA A 309 6.93 0.63 2.29
CA ALA A 309 6.55 -0.03 3.53
C ALA A 309 7.42 0.44 4.72
N LEU A 310 8.73 0.55 4.53
CA LEU A 310 9.65 1.06 5.55
C LEU A 310 9.30 2.49 5.94
N SER A 311 9.07 3.37 4.96
CA SER A 311 8.74 4.76 5.23
C SER A 311 7.37 4.96 5.88
N SER A 312 6.41 4.08 5.62
CA SER A 312 5.16 4.04 6.38
C SER A 312 5.40 3.72 7.87
N MET A 313 6.31 2.77 8.17
CA MET A 313 6.69 2.44 9.55
C MET A 313 7.45 3.62 10.21
N GLU A 314 8.42 4.22 9.52
CA GLU A 314 9.18 5.38 10.00
C GLU A 314 8.26 6.56 10.35
N LEU A 315 7.24 6.84 9.52
CA LEU A 315 6.27 7.91 9.77
C LEU A 315 5.39 7.65 10.99
N LEU A 316 4.98 6.40 11.23
CA LEU A 316 4.27 6.02 12.45
C LEU A 316 5.15 6.25 13.68
N MET A 317 6.40 5.79 13.64
CA MET A 317 7.37 5.99 14.73
C MET A 317 7.59 7.47 15.02
N TRP A 318 7.80 8.28 13.98
CA TRP A 318 7.93 9.72 14.09
C TRP A 318 6.71 10.35 14.76
N LYS A 319 5.50 9.96 14.33
CA LYS A 319 4.26 10.48 14.91
C LYS A 319 4.14 10.17 16.40
N ILE A 320 4.51 8.96 16.80
CA ILE A 320 4.49 8.54 18.21
C ILE A 320 5.44 9.40 19.05
N VAL A 321 6.67 9.64 18.58
CA VAL A 321 7.62 10.51 19.27
C VAL A 321 7.05 11.92 19.45
N GLN A 322 6.47 12.50 18.39
CA GLN A 322 5.86 13.83 18.43
C GLN A 322 4.67 13.93 19.40
N ASP A 323 3.88 12.86 19.51
CA ASP A 323 2.73 12.84 20.42
C ASP A 323 3.15 12.60 21.88
N LEU A 324 4.30 11.94 22.12
CA LEU A 324 4.86 11.77 23.45
C LEU A 324 5.53 13.05 23.96
N SER A 325 6.29 13.77 23.11
CA SER A 325 6.94 15.02 23.50
C SER A 325 5.92 16.09 23.92
N LYS A 326 4.82 16.23 23.17
CA LYS A 326 3.73 17.17 23.51
C LYS A 326 3.05 16.88 24.85
N LYS A 327 2.98 15.61 25.26
CA LYS A 327 2.41 15.25 26.57
C LYS A 327 3.32 15.69 27.72
N ASN A 328 4.64 15.58 27.54
CA ASN A 328 5.61 15.99 28.56
C ASN A 328 5.67 17.52 28.74
N GLU A 329 5.34 18.30 27.70
CA GLU A 329 5.26 19.77 27.78
C GLU A 329 3.97 20.28 28.46
N GLN A 330 2.96 19.41 28.63
CA GLN A 330 1.66 19.74 29.22
C GLN A 330 1.49 19.25 30.66
N GLN A 331 2.51 18.59 31.23
CA GLN A 331 2.58 18.14 32.63
C GLN A 331 3.47 19.05 33.46
#